data_AF-A0A3D6DLR8-F1
#
_entry.id   AF-A0A3D6DLR8-F1
#
_cell.length_a   1.000
_cell.length_b   1.000
_cell.length_c   1.000
_cell.angle_alpha   90.00
_cell.angle_beta   90.00
_cell.angle_gamma   90.00
#
_symmetry.space_group_name_H-M   'P 1'
#
loop_
_entity.id
_entity.type
_entity.pdbx_description
1 polymer ?
#
loop_
_entity_poly.entity_id
_entity_poly.type
_entity_poly.pdbx_seq_one_letter_code
_entity_poly.pdbx_strand_id
1 'polypeptide(L)' 'LMDWIDTFLLEEHKIDPDDLDLIRVVETKEEVLEHLERFYHKESFKPNF' A
#
# COMPACT_ATOMS: atom_id res chain seq x y z
N LEU A 1 -5.40 -14.79 -4.07
CA LEU A 1 -5.06 -14.53 -2.65
C LEU A 1 -5.57 -13.17 -2.24
N MET A 2 -5.18 -12.09 -2.93
CA MET A 2 -5.71 -10.75 -2.63
C MET A 2 -7.23 -10.69 -2.69
N ASP A 3 -7.85 -11.31 -3.70
CA ASP A 3 -9.32 -11.36 -3.78
C ASP A 3 -9.97 -12.01 -2.56
N TRP A 4 -9.33 -13.03 -1.97
CA TRP A 4 -9.83 -13.67 -0.75
C TRP A 4 -9.66 -12.75 0.46
N ILE A 5 -8.52 -12.07 0.58
CA ILE A 5 -8.24 -11.11 1.65
C ILE A 5 -9.25 -9.96 1.61
N ASP A 6 -9.46 -9.37 0.43
CA ASP A 6 -10.44 -8.30 0.17
C ASP A 6 -11.85 -8.75 0.58
N THR A 7 -12.36 -9.81 -0.07
CA THR A 7 -13.72 -10.27 0.12
C THR A 7 -13.98 -10.70 1.57
N PHE A 8 -13.12 -11.55 2.14
CA PHE A 8 -13.37 -12.11 3.47
C PHE A 8 -13.18 -11.09 4.59
N LEU A 9 -12.15 -10.24 4.53
CA LEU A 9 -11.89 -9.29 5.62
C LEU A 9 -12.84 -8.09 5.59
N LEU A 10 -13.29 -7.65 4.41
CA LEU A 10 -14.33 -6.62 4.32
C LEU A 10 -15.70 -7.14 4.77
N GLU A 11 -16.09 -8.34 4.34
CA GLU A 11 -17.36 -8.96 4.75
C GLU A 11 -17.42 -9.18 6.27
N GLU A 12 -16.31 -9.60 6.88
CA GLU A 12 -16.19 -9.81 8.32
C GLU A 12 -15.88 -8.52 9.11
N HIS A 13 -15.90 -7.36 8.43
CA HIS A 13 -15.62 -6.04 9.01
C HIS A 13 -14.33 -5.99 9.86
N LYS A 14 -13.26 -6.60 9.35
CA LYS A 14 -11.94 -6.63 10.01
C LYS A 14 -11.00 -5.52 9.58
N ILE A 15 -11.28 -4.92 8.43
CA ILE A 15 -10.55 -3.79 7.84
C ILE A 15 -11.55 -2.80 7.25
N ASP A 16 -11.15 -1.55 7.09
CA ASP A 16 -11.88 -0.57 6.30
C ASP A 16 -11.53 -0.75 4.80
N PRO A 17 -12.41 -0.35 3.86
CA PRO A 17 -12.12 -0.42 2.42
C PRO A 17 -10.82 0.28 2.03
N ASP A 18 -10.51 1.38 2.72
CA ASP A 18 -9.31 2.19 2.49
C ASP A 18 -8.02 1.48 2.93
N ASP A 19 -8.09 0.45 3.79
CA ASP A 19 -6.91 -0.31 4.21
C ASP A 19 -6.28 -1.10 3.06
N LEU A 20 -7.06 -1.44 2.03
CA LEU A 20 -6.56 -2.12 0.84
C LEU A 20 -5.60 -1.25 0.03
N ASP A 21 -5.68 0.08 0.14
CA ASP A 21 -4.75 1.01 -0.51
C ASP A 21 -3.33 0.95 0.06
N LEU A 22 -3.16 0.35 1.25
CA LEU A 22 -1.86 0.14 1.88
C LEU A 22 -1.04 -0.96 1.19
N ILE A 23 -1.68 -1.81 0.38
CA ILE A 23 -1.03 -2.93 -0.30
C ILE A 23 -1.03 -2.67 -1.82
N ARG A 24 0.12 -2.86 -2.45
CA ARG A 24 0.29 -2.79 -3.91
C ARG A 24 0.84 -4.13 -4.40
N VAL A 25 0.11 -4.78 -5.30
CA VAL A 25 0.61 -5.93 -6.05
C VAL A 25 1.13 -5.43 -7.38
N VAL A 26 2.36 -5.83 -7.72
CA VAL A 26 3.06 -5.42 -8.93
C VAL A 26 3.79 -6.60 -9.55
N GLU A 27 4.05 -6.53 -10.85
CA GLU A 27 4.59 -7.64 -11.63
C GLU A 27 6.10 -7.51 -11.88
N THR A 28 6.64 -6.30 -11.72
CA THR A 28 8.04 -5.99 -12.02
C THR A 28 8.76 -5.35 -10.85
N LYS A 29 10.09 -5.53 -10.82
CA LYS A 29 10.95 -4.89 -9.82
C LYS A 29 10.95 -3.36 -10.00
N GLU A 30 10.79 -2.87 -11.22
CA GLU A 30 10.76 -1.45 -11.55
C GLU A 30 9.56 -0.77 -10.88
N GLU A 31 8.37 -1.38 -10.96
CA GLU A 31 7.17 -0.88 -10.29
C GLU A 31 7.31 -0.87 -8.76
N VAL A 32 7.98 -1.87 -8.19
CA VAL A 32 8.30 -1.88 -6.73
C VAL A 32 9.14 -0.64 -6.37
N LEU A 33 10.21 -0.39 -7.12
CA LEU A 33 11.10 0.75 -6.87
C LEU A 33 10.34 2.08 -7.01
N GLU A 34 9.51 2.22 -8.02
CA GLU A 34 8.70 3.42 -8.23
C GLU A 34 7.74 3.69 -7.06
N HIS A 35 7.06 2.67 -6.54
CA HIS A 35 6.18 2.83 -5.38
C HIS A 35 6.94 3.20 -4.11
N LEU A 36 8.12 2.61 -3.90
CA LEU A 36 8.98 2.97 -2.76
C LEU A 36 9.49 4.41 -2.88
N GLU A 37 9.98 4.81 -4.05
CA GLU A 37 10.43 6.18 -4.30
C GLU A 37 9.29 7.17 -4.03
N ARG A 38 8.09 6.95 -4.59
CA ARG A 38 6.92 7.82 -4.35
C ARG A 38 6.55 7.93 -2.87
N PHE A 39 6.68 6.84 -2.10
CA PHE A 39 6.39 6.83 -0.67
C PHE A 39 7.36 7.73 0.10
N TYR A 40 8.67 7.57 -0.12
CA TYR A 40 9.69 8.37 0.57
C TYR A 40 9.82 9.80 0.04
N HIS A 41 9.45 10.07 -1.22
CA HIS A 41 9.54 11.40 -1.81
C HIS A 41 8.43 12.36 -1.34
N LYS A 42 7.33 11.82 -0.78
CA LYS A 42 6.25 12.60 -0.15
C LYS A 42 6.57 13.07 1.27
N GLU A 43 7.40 12.33 1.99
CA GLU A 43 8.03 12.78 3.22
C GLU A 43 9.11 13.80 2.84
N SER A 44 8.70 15.03 2.52
CA SER A 44 9.62 16.15 2.39
C SER A 44 10.47 16.16 3.66
N PHE A 45 11.75 15.79 3.54
CA PHE A 45 12.73 15.77 4.62
C PHE A 45 12.52 17.02 5.46
N LYS A 46 11.79 16.89 6.58
CA LYS A 46 11.83 17.92 7.61
C LYS A 46 13.22 17.79 8.17
N PRO A 47 14.06 18.81 8.05
CA PRO A 47 15.32 18.78 8.75
C PRO A 47 14.98 18.62 10.23
N ASN A 48 15.54 17.60 10.89
CA ASN A 48 15.57 17.54 12.34
C ASN A 48 16.58 18.58 12.85
N PHE A 49 16.30 19.86 12.60
CA PHE A 49 16.97 21.02 13.16
C PHE A 49 15.99 21.76 14.07
#